data_AF-A0A1G7KXC0-F1
#
_entry.id   AF-A0A1G7KXC0-F1
#
_cell.length_a   1.000
_cell.length_b   1.000
_cell.length_c   1.000
_cell.angle_alpha   90.00
_cell.angle_beta   90.00
_cell.angle_gamma   90.00
#
_symmetry.space_group_name_H-M   'P 1'
#
loop_
_entity.id
_entity.type
_entity.pdbx_description
1 polymer ?
#
loop_
_entity_poly.entity_id
_entity_poly.type
_entity_poly.pdbx_seq_one_letter_code
_entity_poly.pdbx_strand_id
1 'polypeptide(L)'
;MWRRLSRSVRRLVRRLRPMTLTPRAIREYDERAPEPEETETATFGLGCFWGPDASFGALDGVVRTRAGYAGGTKTDPTYHSLGDHTEVVQVAFDPGLIEYAELVERAFSQHDPNSQPRKAQYQNVVLTETRAQGAALTEFLRERGLEPDAIGTRIEQLSRFYPAEAYHQKYRLRSRAELMDAFDDAGYDDEAVRESPAAAKLNGYVAGSGSGVAAKLLTAE
;
A
#
# COMPACT_ATOMS: atom_id res chain seq x y z
N MET A 1 8.30 -7.73 47.67
CA MET A 1 7.32 -8.82 47.62
C MET A 1 6.65 -8.88 46.24
N TRP A 2 7.41 -9.21 45.18
CA TRP A 2 6.89 -9.22 43.80
C TRP A 2 7.41 -10.45 43.07
N ARG A 3 6.84 -11.63 43.38
CA ARG A 3 7.05 -12.82 42.55
C ARG A 3 5.77 -13.66 42.49
N ARG A 4 5.43 -14.01 41.23
CA ARG A 4 4.43 -14.98 40.75
C ARG A 4 2.99 -14.48 40.59
N LEU A 5 2.78 -13.61 39.60
CA LEU A 5 1.49 -13.54 38.91
C LEU A 5 1.32 -14.78 38.02
N SER A 6 0.12 -15.38 38.08
CA SER A 6 -0.26 -16.59 37.34
C SER A 6 -0.24 -16.36 35.82
N ARG A 7 -0.11 -17.43 35.03
CA ARG A 7 -0.14 -17.36 33.55
C ARG A 7 -1.41 -16.66 33.02
N SER A 8 -2.54 -16.81 33.71
CA SER A 8 -3.81 -16.17 33.38
C SER A 8 -3.81 -14.67 33.66
N VAL A 9 -3.21 -14.23 34.77
CA VAL A 9 -3.05 -12.80 35.09
C VAL A 9 -2.05 -12.14 34.14
N ARG A 10 -0.96 -12.83 33.75
CA ARG A 10 -0.06 -12.32 32.70
C ARG A 10 -0.76 -12.15 31.34
N ARG A 11 -1.67 -13.07 30.97
CA ARG A 11 -2.50 -12.92 29.76
C ARG A 11 -3.50 -11.77 29.86
N LEU A 12 -4.09 -11.55 31.04
CA LEU A 12 -5.03 -10.46 31.28
C LEU A 12 -4.34 -9.09 31.31
N VAL A 13 -3.16 -8.98 31.93
CA VAL A 13 -2.33 -7.76 31.94
C VAL A 13 -1.76 -7.47 30.54
N ARG A 14 -1.44 -8.50 29.73
CA ARG A 14 -1.09 -8.31 28.31
C ARG A 14 -2.25 -7.78 27.46
N ARG A 15 -3.49 -8.10 27.82
CA ARG A 15 -4.71 -7.59 27.18
C ARG A 15 -5.09 -6.17 27.59
N LEU A 16 -4.46 -5.62 28.63
CA LEU A 16 -4.72 -4.28 29.16
C LEU A 16 -3.58 -3.29 28.89
N ARG A 17 -2.56 -3.67 28.11
CA ARG A 17 -1.61 -2.68 27.59
C ARG A 17 -2.36 -1.83 26.56
N PRO A 18 -2.47 -0.51 26.76
CA PRO A 18 -2.96 0.35 25.70
C PRO A 18 -2.04 0.15 24.48
N MET A 19 -2.64 -0.10 23.33
CA MET A 19 -1.93 -0.07 22.06
C MET A 19 -1.59 1.39 21.77
N THR A 20 -0.44 1.84 22.23
CA THR A 20 -0.02 3.25 22.06
C THR A 20 1.07 3.29 21.00
N LEU A 21 0.73 3.81 19.82
CA LEU A 21 1.72 4.19 18.83
C LEU A 21 2.53 5.36 19.39
N THR A 22 3.85 5.25 19.42
CA THR A 22 4.73 6.33 19.90
C THR A 22 5.45 7.00 18.74
N PRO A 23 5.75 8.31 18.83
CA PRO A 23 6.55 9.01 17.83
C PRO A 23 7.91 8.36 17.54
N ARG A 24 8.52 7.77 18.58
CA ARG A 24 9.79 7.05 18.47
C ARG A 24 9.64 5.75 17.67
N ALA A 25 8.57 4.98 17.91
CA ALA A 25 8.33 3.73 17.19
C ALA A 25 8.11 3.97 15.68
N ILE A 26 7.45 5.07 15.31
CA ILE A 26 7.28 5.49 13.91
C ILE A 26 8.65 5.75 13.29
N ARG A 27 9.45 6.66 13.88
CA ARG A 27 10.77 7.03 13.35
C ARG A 27 11.71 5.84 13.24
N GLU A 28 11.84 5.03 14.29
CA GLU A 28 12.73 3.87 14.27
C GLU A 28 12.34 2.81 13.24
N TYR A 29 11.04 2.69 12.92
CA TYR A 29 10.60 1.77 11.88
C TYR A 29 10.91 2.31 10.50
N ASP A 30 10.62 3.59 10.27
CA ASP A 30 10.86 4.25 8.99
C ASP A 30 12.36 4.34 8.68
N GLU A 31 13.21 4.65 9.67
CA GLU A 31 14.68 4.68 9.55
C GLU A 31 15.32 3.32 9.25
N ARG A 32 14.63 2.21 9.53
CA ARG A 32 15.11 0.84 9.25
C ARG A 32 14.58 0.27 7.94
N ALA A 33 13.63 0.96 7.32
CA ALA A 33 13.05 0.50 6.08
C ALA A 33 14.05 0.67 4.92
N PRO A 34 14.01 -0.19 3.90
CA PRO A 34 14.86 -0.03 2.72
C PRO A 34 14.74 1.36 2.10
N GLU A 35 15.88 1.91 1.69
CA GLU A 35 15.95 3.18 0.99
C GLU A 35 15.39 3.05 -0.44
N PRO A 36 14.99 4.15 -1.09
CA PRO A 36 14.40 4.09 -2.44
C PRO A 36 15.25 3.31 -3.46
N GLU A 37 16.58 3.39 -3.38
CA GLU A 37 17.50 2.70 -4.28
C GLU A 37 17.58 1.18 -4.06
N GLU A 38 17.11 0.71 -2.91
CA GLU A 38 17.02 -0.71 -2.55
C GLU A 38 15.64 -1.29 -2.87
N THR A 39 14.70 -0.46 -3.34
CA THR A 39 13.33 -0.85 -3.66
C THR A 39 13.02 -0.77 -5.14
N GLU A 40 12.06 -1.60 -5.56
CA GLU A 40 11.41 -1.49 -6.87
C GLU A 40 9.99 -0.96 -6.74
N THR A 41 9.43 -0.43 -7.83
CA THR A 41 8.06 0.09 -7.88
C THR A 41 7.16 -0.72 -8.82
N ALA A 42 5.92 -0.95 -8.39
CA ALA A 42 4.85 -1.57 -9.17
C ALA A 42 3.59 -0.71 -9.11
N THR A 43 2.95 -0.46 -10.25
CA THR A 43 1.81 0.46 -10.34
C THR A 43 0.55 -0.25 -10.86
N PHE A 44 -0.54 -0.19 -10.09
CA PHE A 44 -1.80 -0.87 -10.37
C PHE A 44 -3.01 0.06 -10.24
N GLY A 45 -3.92 0.05 -11.20
CA GLY A 45 -5.28 0.59 -11.07
C GLY A 45 -6.26 -0.55 -10.82
N LEU A 46 -7.05 -0.44 -9.75
CA LEU A 46 -7.91 -1.52 -9.23
C LEU A 46 -9.22 -0.94 -8.67
N GLY A 47 -9.79 0.04 -9.36
CA GLY A 47 -10.90 0.84 -8.85
C GLY A 47 -10.44 1.93 -7.88
N CYS A 48 -11.24 2.22 -6.85
CA CYS A 48 -10.90 3.26 -5.88
C CYS A 48 -9.63 2.90 -5.11
N PHE A 49 -8.59 3.75 -5.20
CA PHE A 49 -7.24 3.43 -4.70
C PHE A 49 -7.12 3.26 -3.18
N TRP A 50 -8.13 3.60 -2.38
CA TRP A 50 -8.06 3.51 -0.92
C TRP A 50 -8.05 2.06 -0.42
N GLY A 51 -8.73 1.17 -1.14
CA GLY A 51 -8.69 -0.27 -0.88
C GLY A 51 -7.31 -0.85 -1.21
N PRO A 52 -6.84 -0.70 -2.46
CA PRO A 52 -5.51 -1.13 -2.89
C PRO A 52 -4.37 -0.57 -2.03
N ASP A 53 -4.35 0.74 -1.72
CA ASP A 53 -3.34 1.37 -0.84
C ASP A 53 -3.21 0.64 0.50
N ALA A 54 -4.34 0.40 1.19
CA ALA A 54 -4.33 -0.32 2.46
C ALA A 54 -3.98 -1.81 2.29
N SER A 55 -4.49 -2.44 1.24
CA SER A 55 -4.25 -3.85 0.96
C SER A 55 -2.78 -4.15 0.70
N PHE A 56 -2.13 -3.41 -0.20
CA PHE A 56 -0.72 -3.60 -0.51
C PHE A 56 0.16 -3.17 0.66
N GLY A 57 -0.18 -2.06 1.33
CA GLY A 57 0.57 -1.58 2.50
C GLY A 57 0.67 -2.60 3.64
N ALA A 58 -0.30 -3.53 3.73
CA ALA A 58 -0.30 -4.59 4.73
C ALA A 58 0.70 -5.73 4.47
N LEU A 59 1.13 -5.95 3.22
CA LEU A 59 1.97 -7.10 2.83
C LEU A 59 3.38 -6.99 3.40
N ASP A 60 3.96 -8.10 3.86
CA ASP A 60 5.39 -8.15 4.16
C ASP A 60 6.19 -7.95 2.85
N GLY A 61 7.34 -7.28 2.93
CA GLY A 61 8.14 -6.88 1.75
C GLY A 61 7.68 -5.60 1.05
N VAL A 62 6.40 -5.19 1.17
CA VAL A 62 5.97 -3.84 0.73
C VAL A 62 6.50 -2.79 1.69
N VAL A 63 7.24 -1.81 1.18
CA VAL A 63 7.88 -0.77 1.99
C VAL A 63 7.00 0.47 2.06
N ARG A 64 6.54 1.00 0.92
CA ARG A 64 5.72 2.22 0.84
C ARG A 64 4.60 2.04 -0.18
N THR A 65 3.53 2.81 -0.01
CA THR A 65 2.42 2.88 -0.97
C THR A 65 2.03 4.32 -1.22
N ARG A 66 1.69 4.67 -2.46
CA ARG A 66 1.24 6.02 -2.84
C ARG A 66 -0.03 5.90 -3.67
N ALA A 67 -1.09 6.58 -3.26
CA ALA A 67 -2.26 6.79 -4.10
C ALA A 67 -1.96 7.84 -5.17
N GLY A 68 -2.44 7.67 -6.39
CA GLY A 68 -2.18 8.61 -7.48
C GLY A 68 -3.00 8.38 -8.74
N TYR A 69 -2.59 9.07 -9.79
CA TYR A 69 -3.22 9.07 -11.10
C TYR A 69 -2.19 8.69 -12.17
N ALA A 70 -2.53 7.74 -13.04
CA ALA A 70 -1.66 7.27 -14.12
C ALA A 70 -2.48 6.66 -15.27
N GLY A 71 -1.81 6.29 -16.36
CA GLY A 71 -2.45 5.66 -17.53
C GLY A 71 -3.26 6.61 -18.43
N GLY A 72 -3.12 7.92 -18.23
CA GLY A 72 -3.68 8.98 -19.06
C GLY A 72 -2.59 9.90 -19.63
N THR A 73 -3.01 10.92 -20.36
CA THR A 73 -2.17 11.88 -21.09
C THR A 73 -2.19 13.29 -20.51
N LYS A 74 -3.15 13.60 -19.62
CA LYS A 74 -3.26 14.93 -19.01
C LYS A 74 -2.08 15.21 -18.07
N THR A 75 -1.52 16.41 -18.17
CA THR A 75 -0.50 16.89 -17.23
C THR A 75 -1.13 17.39 -15.94
N ASP A 76 -0.50 17.07 -14.81
CA ASP A 76 -0.87 17.52 -13.46
C ASP A 76 -2.37 17.29 -13.15
N PRO A 77 -2.88 16.05 -13.25
CA PRO A 77 -4.25 15.73 -12.90
C PRO A 77 -4.52 15.97 -11.41
N THR A 78 -5.75 16.38 -11.10
CA THR A 78 -6.29 16.47 -9.74
C THR A 78 -7.51 15.58 -9.62
N TYR A 79 -7.96 15.32 -8.39
CA TYR A 79 -9.16 14.50 -8.16
C TYR A 79 -10.42 15.01 -8.88
N HIS A 80 -10.54 16.33 -9.06
CA HIS A 80 -11.65 16.95 -9.77
C HIS A 80 -11.39 17.14 -11.27
N SER A 81 -10.22 16.73 -11.76
CA SER A 81 -9.78 17.02 -13.12
C SER A 81 -8.81 15.95 -13.66
N LEU A 82 -9.15 14.66 -13.56
CA LEU A 82 -8.27 13.55 -13.98
C LEU A 82 -7.97 13.50 -15.48
N GLY A 83 -8.89 13.97 -16.33
CA GLY A 83 -8.81 13.70 -17.77
C GLY A 83 -9.07 12.22 -18.06
N ASP A 84 -8.13 11.57 -18.75
CA ASP A 84 -8.12 10.15 -19.10
C ASP A 84 -7.31 9.28 -18.13
N HIS A 85 -6.77 9.86 -17.05
CA HIS A 85 -6.13 9.10 -16.00
C HIS A 85 -7.11 8.21 -15.23
N THR A 86 -6.55 7.15 -14.64
CA THR A 86 -7.24 6.29 -13.67
C THR A 86 -6.61 6.43 -12.29
N GLU A 87 -7.38 6.11 -11.24
CA GLU A 87 -6.84 5.96 -9.90
C GLU A 87 -5.94 4.73 -9.84
N VAL A 88 -4.73 4.93 -9.33
CA VAL A 88 -3.73 3.88 -9.17
C VAL A 88 -3.10 3.93 -7.78
N VAL A 89 -2.54 2.79 -7.38
CA VAL A 89 -1.58 2.70 -6.29
C VAL A 89 -0.21 2.38 -6.88
N GLN A 90 0.81 3.15 -6.50
CA GLN A 90 2.21 2.79 -6.70
C GLN A 90 2.73 2.15 -5.41
N VAL A 91 3.28 0.95 -5.53
CA VAL A 91 3.79 0.13 -4.43
C VAL A 91 5.30 0.07 -4.55
N ALA A 92 6.01 0.61 -3.57
CA ALA A 92 7.45 0.41 -3.43
C ALA A 92 7.70 -0.83 -2.57
N PHE A 93 8.47 -1.79 -3.06
CA PHE A 93 8.70 -3.08 -2.42
C PHE A 93 10.17 -3.48 -2.44
N ASP A 94 10.57 -4.28 -1.45
CA ASP A 94 11.89 -4.90 -1.37
C ASP A 94 11.87 -6.21 -2.18
N PRO A 95 12.57 -6.28 -3.33
CA PRO A 95 12.59 -7.48 -4.17
C PRO A 95 13.28 -8.67 -3.48
N GLY A 96 14.03 -8.46 -2.39
CA GLY A 96 14.59 -9.54 -1.57
C GLY A 96 13.58 -10.19 -0.63
N LEU A 97 12.39 -9.60 -0.47
CA LEU A 97 11.34 -10.08 0.46
C LEU A 97 10.02 -10.42 -0.23
N ILE A 98 9.67 -9.73 -1.32
CA ILE A 98 8.46 -10.00 -2.10
C ILE A 98 8.75 -9.79 -3.59
N GLU A 99 8.33 -10.74 -4.41
CA GLU A 99 8.55 -10.70 -5.85
C GLU A 99 7.45 -9.90 -6.56
N TYR A 100 7.77 -9.29 -7.70
CA TYR A 100 6.78 -8.58 -8.52
C TYR A 100 5.57 -9.46 -8.89
N ALA A 101 5.80 -10.76 -9.15
CA ALA A 101 4.74 -11.71 -9.48
C ALA A 101 3.72 -11.89 -8.34
N GLU A 102 4.15 -11.80 -7.08
CA GLU A 102 3.26 -11.86 -5.91
C GLU A 102 2.38 -10.60 -5.81
N LEU A 103 2.92 -9.44 -6.18
CA LEU A 103 2.14 -8.20 -6.27
C LEU A 103 1.12 -8.26 -7.42
N VAL A 104 1.49 -8.82 -8.56
CA VAL A 104 0.56 -9.08 -9.67
C VAL A 104 -0.54 -10.05 -9.23
N GLU A 105 -0.17 -11.15 -8.57
CA GLU A 105 -1.16 -12.09 -8.02
C GLU A 105 -2.13 -11.39 -7.07
N ARG A 106 -1.62 -10.57 -6.16
CA ARG A 106 -2.45 -9.78 -5.26
C ARG A 106 -3.39 -8.84 -6.00
N ALA A 107 -2.92 -8.18 -7.07
CA ALA A 107 -3.73 -7.26 -7.88
C ALA A 107 -4.88 -8.00 -8.59
N PHE A 108 -4.57 -9.12 -9.25
CA PHE A 108 -5.56 -9.94 -9.95
C PHE A 108 -6.54 -10.63 -8.99
N SER A 109 -6.19 -10.82 -7.72
CA SER A 109 -7.11 -11.35 -6.71
C SER A 109 -8.21 -10.35 -6.27
N GLN A 110 -8.13 -9.07 -6.68
CA GLN A 110 -9.05 -8.01 -6.23
C GLN A 110 -10.20 -7.72 -7.19
N HIS A 111 -10.16 -8.29 -8.38
CA HIS A 111 -11.16 -8.05 -9.43
C HIS A 111 -11.29 -9.26 -10.34
N ASP A 112 -12.35 -9.30 -11.14
CA ASP A 112 -12.44 -10.23 -12.27
C ASP A 112 -11.64 -9.65 -13.45
N PRO A 113 -10.57 -10.31 -13.92
CA PRO A 113 -9.73 -9.79 -15.00
C PRO A 113 -10.47 -9.67 -16.33
N ASN A 114 -11.59 -10.38 -16.53
CA ASN A 114 -12.40 -10.29 -17.75
C ASN A 114 -13.39 -9.11 -17.72
N SER A 115 -13.48 -8.41 -16.58
CA SER A 115 -14.41 -7.31 -16.35
C SER A 115 -13.65 -5.98 -16.25
N GLN A 116 -14.26 -4.94 -16.82
CA GLN A 116 -13.69 -3.59 -16.84
C GLN A 116 -14.74 -2.56 -16.43
N PRO A 117 -14.50 -1.78 -15.35
CA PRO A 117 -15.38 -0.67 -14.99
C PRO A 117 -15.54 0.36 -16.12
N ARG A 118 -16.76 0.90 -16.28
CA ARG A 118 -17.08 1.87 -17.35
C ARG A 118 -16.45 3.25 -17.16
N LYS A 119 -16.23 3.66 -15.90
CA LYS A 119 -15.64 4.97 -15.59
C LYS A 119 -14.13 4.87 -15.69
N ALA A 120 -13.50 5.69 -16.53
CA ALA A 120 -12.04 5.73 -16.71
C ALA A 120 -11.28 5.82 -15.38
N GLN A 121 -11.77 6.65 -14.45
CA GLN A 121 -11.23 6.82 -13.09
C GLN A 121 -11.04 5.51 -12.31
N TYR A 122 -11.83 4.47 -12.60
CA TYR A 122 -11.84 3.23 -11.81
C TYR A 122 -11.49 1.99 -12.64
N GLN A 123 -10.87 2.17 -13.80
CA GLN A 123 -10.50 1.04 -14.66
C GLN A 123 -9.37 0.20 -14.04
N ASN A 124 -9.43 -1.10 -14.30
CA ASN A 124 -8.39 -2.06 -13.96
C ASN A 124 -7.24 -1.91 -14.97
N VAL A 125 -6.02 -1.66 -14.48
CA VAL A 125 -4.80 -1.56 -15.29
C VAL A 125 -3.57 -2.02 -14.52
N VAL A 126 -2.68 -2.73 -15.21
CA VAL A 126 -1.31 -2.97 -14.75
C VAL A 126 -0.37 -2.08 -15.58
N LEU A 127 0.33 -1.17 -14.91
CA LEU A 127 1.26 -0.23 -15.54
C LEU A 127 2.69 -0.71 -15.28
N THR A 128 3.28 -1.33 -16.30
CA THR A 128 4.64 -1.90 -16.24
C THR A 128 5.69 -0.81 -16.39
N GLU A 129 6.70 -0.83 -15.51
CA GLU A 129 7.76 0.18 -15.46
C GLU A 129 9.04 -0.30 -16.15
N THR A 130 9.25 -1.62 -16.17
CA THR A 130 10.44 -2.24 -16.76
C THR A 130 10.07 -3.39 -17.71
N ARG A 131 11.02 -3.76 -18.58
CA ARG A 131 10.89 -4.94 -19.43
C ARG A 131 10.75 -6.24 -18.63
N ALA A 132 11.41 -6.32 -17.47
CA ALA A 132 11.33 -7.48 -16.59
C ALA A 132 9.91 -7.65 -16.03
N GLN A 133 9.27 -6.56 -15.60
CA GLN A 133 7.88 -6.57 -15.17
C GLN A 133 6.92 -7.00 -16.29
N GLY A 134 7.13 -6.49 -17.52
CA GLY A 134 6.37 -6.92 -18.69
C GLY A 134 6.48 -8.43 -18.94
N ALA A 135 7.70 -8.98 -18.89
CA ALA A 135 7.93 -10.42 -19.07
C ALA A 135 7.29 -11.26 -17.95
N ALA A 136 7.43 -10.83 -16.68
CA ALA A 136 6.83 -11.51 -15.54
C ALA A 136 5.30 -11.51 -15.60
N LEU A 137 4.68 -10.40 -16.02
CA LEU A 137 3.24 -10.32 -16.21
C LEU A 137 2.76 -11.23 -17.34
N THR A 138 3.46 -11.28 -18.48
CA THR A 138 3.14 -12.19 -19.58
C THR A 138 3.18 -13.65 -19.11
N GLU A 139 4.21 -14.03 -18.34
CA GLU A 139 4.30 -15.38 -17.79
C GLU A 139 3.16 -15.68 -16.80
N PHE A 140 2.88 -14.75 -15.88
CA PHE A 140 1.77 -14.87 -14.92
C PHE A 140 0.41 -15.12 -15.60
N LEU A 141 0.14 -14.39 -16.69
CA LEU A 141 -1.09 -14.53 -17.47
C LEU A 141 -1.15 -15.88 -18.19
N ARG A 142 -0.04 -16.27 -18.83
CA ARG A 142 0.09 -17.55 -19.54
C ARG A 142 -0.18 -18.74 -18.62
N GLU A 143 0.39 -18.75 -17.43
CA GLU A 143 0.17 -19.81 -16.42
C GLU A 143 -1.30 -19.94 -16.00
N ARG A 144 -2.08 -18.85 -16.12
CA ARG A 144 -3.51 -18.80 -15.78
C ARG A 144 -4.42 -18.94 -17.00
N GLY A 145 -3.86 -19.19 -18.18
CA GLY A 145 -4.62 -19.29 -19.44
C GLY A 145 -5.30 -17.98 -19.83
N LEU A 146 -4.75 -16.85 -19.40
CA LEU A 146 -5.20 -15.51 -19.77
C LEU A 146 -4.32 -14.98 -20.89
N GLU A 147 -4.94 -14.41 -21.91
CA GLU A 147 -4.22 -13.70 -22.97
C GLU A 147 -4.34 -12.19 -22.72
N PRO A 148 -3.23 -11.41 -22.78
CA PRO A 148 -3.24 -9.96 -22.56
C PRO A 148 -4.34 -9.20 -23.32
N ASP A 149 -4.59 -9.60 -24.58
CA ASP A 149 -5.56 -8.95 -25.46
C ASP A 149 -6.99 -9.51 -25.33
N ALA A 150 -7.20 -10.54 -24.49
CA ALA A 150 -8.49 -11.20 -24.29
C ALA A 150 -9.12 -10.90 -22.92
N ILE A 151 -8.43 -10.19 -22.03
CA ILE A 151 -8.92 -9.77 -20.72
C ILE A 151 -9.37 -8.31 -20.73
N GLY A 152 -10.21 -7.93 -19.76
CA GLY A 152 -10.66 -6.55 -19.58
C GLY A 152 -9.61 -5.65 -18.92
N THR A 153 -8.73 -6.22 -18.09
CA THR A 153 -7.63 -5.50 -17.43
C THR A 153 -6.63 -4.97 -18.45
N ARG A 154 -6.43 -3.66 -18.47
CA ARG A 154 -5.46 -3.04 -19.39
C ARG A 154 -4.04 -3.39 -18.96
N ILE A 155 -3.16 -3.60 -19.93
CA ILE A 155 -1.74 -3.82 -19.70
C ILE A 155 -0.98 -2.80 -20.53
N GLU A 156 -0.32 -1.86 -19.86
CA GLU A 156 0.31 -0.71 -20.50
C GLU A 156 1.69 -0.46 -19.89
N GLN A 157 2.52 0.34 -20.57
CA GLN A 157 3.76 0.85 -20.00
C GLN A 157 3.45 2.11 -19.19
N LEU A 158 4.00 2.23 -17.99
CA LEU A 158 3.89 3.45 -17.19
C LEU A 158 4.64 4.59 -17.88
N SER A 159 3.90 5.63 -18.28
CA SER A 159 4.47 6.87 -18.80
C SER A 159 4.88 7.81 -17.65
N ARG A 160 3.92 8.13 -16.77
CA ARG A 160 4.14 8.96 -15.58
C ARG A 160 3.12 8.61 -14.51
N PHE A 161 3.56 8.68 -13.26
CA PHE A 161 2.73 8.63 -12.06
C PHE A 161 2.61 10.02 -11.45
N TYR A 162 1.39 10.43 -11.12
CA TYR A 162 1.11 11.68 -10.41
C TYR A 162 0.56 11.35 -9.02
N PRO A 163 1.26 11.71 -7.92
CA PRO A 163 0.72 11.53 -6.58
C PRO A 163 -0.62 12.26 -6.42
N ALA A 164 -1.60 11.59 -5.83
CA ALA A 164 -2.86 12.20 -5.45
C ALA A 164 -2.67 13.10 -4.22
N GLU A 165 -3.63 13.98 -3.99
CA GLU A 165 -3.64 14.93 -2.89
C GLU A 165 -3.48 14.25 -1.52
N ALA A 166 -2.91 14.96 -0.54
CA ALA A 166 -2.56 14.41 0.76
C ALA A 166 -3.71 13.70 1.48
N TYR A 167 -4.93 14.23 1.37
CA TYR A 167 -6.12 13.65 2.01
C TYR A 167 -6.52 12.26 1.45
N HIS A 168 -6.02 11.88 0.28
CA HIS A 168 -6.18 10.53 -0.27
C HIS A 168 -5.14 9.54 0.24
N GLN A 169 -3.99 10.03 0.72
CA GLN A 169 -2.87 9.19 1.15
C GLN A 169 -3.18 8.55 2.50
N LYS A 170 -3.00 7.23 2.60
CA LYS A 170 -3.23 6.47 3.84
C LYS A 170 -4.62 6.73 4.42
N TYR A 171 -5.64 6.77 3.55
CA TYR A 171 -6.99 7.21 3.88
C TYR A 171 -7.60 6.49 5.09
N ARG A 172 -7.34 5.18 5.26
CA ARG A 172 -7.85 4.42 6.41
C ARG A 172 -7.16 4.86 7.70
N LEU A 173 -5.85 5.06 7.67
CA LEU A 173 -5.09 5.59 8.81
C LEU A 173 -5.60 6.98 9.22
N ARG A 174 -5.81 7.88 8.26
CA ARG A 174 -6.30 9.25 8.51
C ARG A 174 -7.68 9.29 9.19
N SER A 175 -8.47 8.23 9.08
CA SER A 175 -9.75 8.11 9.81
C SER A 175 -9.60 7.84 11.32
N ARG A 176 -8.37 7.67 11.81
CA ARG A 176 -8.02 7.38 13.21
C ARG A 176 -7.17 8.51 13.78
N ALA A 177 -7.82 9.53 14.34
CA ALA A 177 -7.16 10.72 14.90
C ALA A 177 -6.05 10.33 15.89
N GLU A 178 -6.32 9.34 16.76
CA GLU A 178 -5.37 8.91 17.77
C GLU A 178 -4.06 8.31 17.21
N LEU A 179 -4.09 7.82 15.96
CA LEU A 179 -2.88 7.34 15.29
C LEU A 179 -2.19 8.47 14.54
N MET A 180 -2.95 9.40 13.94
CA MET A 180 -2.41 10.57 13.27
C MET A 180 -1.71 11.53 14.24
N ASP A 181 -2.25 11.71 15.45
CA ASP A 181 -1.62 12.52 16.50
C ASP A 181 -0.17 12.04 16.79
N ALA A 182 0.09 10.73 16.71
CA ALA A 182 1.43 10.19 16.91
C ALA A 182 2.40 10.51 15.76
N PHE A 183 1.90 10.66 14.52
CA PHE A 183 2.69 11.14 13.38
C PHE A 183 2.97 12.64 13.51
N ASP A 184 1.99 13.43 13.93
CA ASP A 184 2.15 14.86 14.18
C ASP A 184 3.18 15.10 15.29
N ASP A 185 3.08 14.38 16.41
CA ASP A 185 4.06 14.37 17.50
C ASP A 185 5.44 13.83 17.06
N ALA A 186 5.48 13.05 15.98
CA ALA A 186 6.73 12.61 15.37
C ALA A 186 7.37 13.66 14.47
N GLY A 187 6.67 14.74 14.15
CA GLY A 187 7.09 15.81 13.25
C GLY A 187 6.84 15.49 11.77
N TYR A 188 5.91 14.57 11.46
CA TYR A 188 5.61 14.18 10.08
C TYR A 188 4.57 15.13 9.50
N ASP A 189 4.87 15.73 8.35
CA ASP A 189 3.88 16.42 7.53
C ASP A 189 3.16 15.45 6.57
N ASP A 190 2.27 15.98 5.74
CA ASP A 190 1.49 15.18 4.79
C ASP A 190 2.35 14.41 3.78
N GLU A 191 3.50 14.96 3.40
CA GLU A 191 4.43 14.29 2.50
C GLU A 191 5.18 13.17 3.23
N ALA A 192 5.65 13.42 4.44
CA ALA A 192 6.28 12.41 5.28
C ALA A 192 5.31 11.26 5.60
N VAL A 193 4.03 11.53 5.88
CA VAL A 193 3.01 10.49 6.09
C VAL A 193 2.77 9.68 4.81
N ARG A 194 2.75 10.33 3.65
CA ARG A 194 2.63 9.65 2.35
C ARG A 194 3.80 8.68 2.14
N GLU A 195 5.02 9.10 2.49
CA GLU A 195 6.25 8.36 2.30
C GLU A 195 6.60 7.36 3.43
N SER A 196 5.89 7.42 4.56
CA SER A 196 6.18 6.59 5.74
C SER A 196 5.86 5.10 5.52
N PRO A 197 6.87 4.20 5.67
CA PRO A 197 6.66 2.77 5.76
C PRO A 197 5.72 2.36 6.91
N ALA A 198 5.86 2.97 8.09
CA ALA A 198 4.97 2.71 9.23
C ALA A 198 3.53 3.07 8.88
N ALA A 199 3.30 4.21 8.21
CA ALA A 199 1.97 4.61 7.79
C ALA A 199 1.35 3.61 6.80
N ALA A 200 2.12 3.03 5.88
CA ALA A 200 1.63 1.99 4.97
C ALA A 200 1.13 0.75 5.73
N LYS A 201 1.91 0.29 6.73
CA LYS A 201 1.52 -0.86 7.58
C LYS A 201 0.29 -0.57 8.41
N LEU A 202 0.24 0.61 9.04
CA LEU A 202 -0.86 1.02 9.90
C LEU A 202 -2.15 1.26 9.10
N ASN A 203 -2.07 1.82 7.89
CA ASN A 203 -3.21 1.96 6.98
C ASN A 203 -3.84 0.61 6.64
N GLY A 204 -3.01 -0.39 6.32
CA GLY A 204 -3.46 -1.77 6.11
C GLY A 204 -4.07 -2.43 7.35
N TYR A 205 -3.46 -2.20 8.52
CA TYR A 205 -3.97 -2.70 9.79
C TYR A 205 -5.35 -2.12 10.14
N VAL A 206 -5.53 -0.80 10.01
CA VAL A 206 -6.82 -0.12 10.24
C VAL A 206 -7.89 -0.62 9.27
N ALA A 207 -7.51 -0.98 8.04
CA ALA A 207 -8.41 -1.57 7.07
C ALA A 207 -8.80 -3.04 7.37
N GLY A 208 -8.26 -3.64 8.42
CA GLY A 208 -8.48 -5.05 8.77
C GLY A 208 -7.71 -6.04 7.89
N SER A 209 -6.75 -5.56 7.08
CA SER A 209 -5.96 -6.39 6.16
C SER A 209 -4.82 -7.16 6.85
N GLY A 210 -4.70 -7.04 8.18
CA GLY A 210 -3.79 -7.83 9.01
C GLY A 210 -2.31 -7.59 8.71
N SER A 211 -1.63 -6.80 9.55
CA SER A 211 -0.17 -6.72 9.53
C SER A 211 0.37 -7.06 10.91
N GLY A 212 1.10 -8.18 11.02
CA GLY A 212 1.81 -8.54 12.24
C GLY A 212 2.85 -7.48 12.64
N VAL A 213 3.34 -6.71 11.65
CA VAL A 213 4.22 -5.56 11.85
C VAL A 213 3.50 -4.39 12.50
N ALA A 214 2.30 -4.03 12.03
CA ALA A 214 1.52 -2.96 12.65
C ALA A 214 1.18 -3.28 14.12
N ALA A 215 0.88 -4.54 14.44
CA ALA A 215 0.69 -4.96 15.83
C ALA A 215 1.94 -4.77 16.70
N LYS A 216 3.14 -4.93 16.13
CA LYS A 216 4.41 -4.65 16.81
C LYS A 216 4.62 -3.15 17.02
N LEU A 217 4.33 -2.32 16.02
CA LEU A 217 4.40 -0.86 16.11
C LEU A 217 3.52 -0.32 17.25
N LEU A 218 2.29 -0.84 17.35
CA LEU A 218 1.32 -0.44 18.38
C LEU A 218 1.66 -0.92 19.80
N THR A 219 2.72 -1.72 19.97
CA THR A 219 3.13 -2.27 21.26
C THR A 219 4.59 -2.00 21.62
N ALA A 220 5.29 -1.21 20.80
CA ALA A 220 6.68 -0.80 21.02
C ALA A 220 6.78 0.25 22.15
N GLU A 221 7.78 0.09 23.03
CA GLU A 221 8.08 0.99 24.17
C GLU A 221 9.17 2.02 23.83
#